data_AF-A0A2R5GBG9-F1
#
_entry.id   AF-A0A2R5GBG9-F1
#
_cell.length_a   1.000
_cell.length_b   1.000
_cell.length_c   1.000
_cell.angle_alpha   90.00
_cell.angle_beta   90.00
_cell.angle_gamma   90.00
#
_symmetry.space_group_name_H-M   'P 1'
#
loop_
_entity.id
_entity.type
_entity.pdbx_description
1 polymer ?
#
loop_
_entity_poly.entity_id
_entity_poly.type
_entity_poly.pdbx_seq_one_letter_code
_entity_poly.pdbx_strand_id
1 'polypeptide(L)'
;MVHLLARLLDAANIVLEDAYDYAFAGTSVFKEPCNEVIIVRSDNIVLVGQVDQDKEASSKLKEVDRATYEKEINEKLEKESDFVPLTDPEIWDFNEPA
;
A
#
# COMPACT_ATOMS: atom_id res chain seq x y z
N MET A 1 -18.53 17.29 -5.48
CA MET A 1 -19.05 15.93 -5.23
C MET A 1 -18.42 15.06 -6.30
N VAL A 2 -17.29 14.41 -5.99
CA VAL A 2 -16.57 13.55 -6.95
C VAL A 2 -17.12 12.15 -6.76
N HIS A 3 -17.80 11.63 -7.78
CA HIS A 3 -18.23 10.24 -7.80
C HIS A 3 -17.07 9.43 -8.35
N LEU A 4 -16.34 8.73 -7.48
CA LEU A 4 -15.41 7.69 -7.93
C LEU A 4 -16.25 6.62 -8.63
N LEU A 5 -16.19 6.59 -9.96
CA LEU A 5 -16.91 5.62 -10.79
C LEU A 5 -16.05 4.36 -10.89
N ALA A 6 -16.09 3.53 -9.85
CA ALA A 6 -15.57 2.17 -9.94
C ALA A 6 -16.63 1.27 -10.58
N ARG A 7 -16.42 0.85 -11.83
CA ARG A 7 -17.31 -0.09 -12.51
C ARG A 7 -16.71 -1.49 -12.49
N LEU A 8 -17.42 -2.42 -11.84
CA LEU A 8 -17.10 -3.84 -11.89
C LEU A 8 -17.55 -4.41 -13.25
N LEU A 9 -16.62 -5.02 -13.97
CA LEU A 9 -16.84 -5.74 -15.22
C LEU A 9 -16.93 -7.25 -14.94
N ASP A 10 -17.38 -8.01 -15.95
CA ASP A 10 -17.36 -9.47 -15.88
C ASP A 10 -15.94 -9.98 -15.54
N ALA A 11 -15.90 -11.04 -14.73
CA ALA A 11 -14.69 -11.58 -14.09
C ALA A 11 -14.02 -10.64 -13.06
N ALA A 12 -14.75 -9.65 -12.52
CA ALA A 12 -14.30 -8.74 -11.46
C ALA A 12 -13.15 -7.79 -11.86
N ASN A 13 -12.95 -7.53 -13.16
CA ASN A 13 -12.08 -6.44 -13.58
C ASN A 13 -12.70 -5.09 -13.19
N ILE A 14 -11.89 -4.07 -12.90
CA ILE A 14 -12.39 -2.77 -12.44
C ILE A 14 -11.87 -1.67 -13.34
N VAL A 15 -12.77 -0.78 -13.76
CA VAL A 15 -12.42 0.50 -14.36
C VAL A 15 -12.52 1.58 -13.28
N LEU A 16 -11.48 2.38 -13.15
CA LEU A 16 -11.37 3.49 -12.21
C LEU A 16 -11.22 4.81 -12.96
N GLU A 17 -12.04 5.79 -12.59
CA GLU A 17 -11.98 7.18 -13.05
C GLU A 17 -11.72 8.10 -11.86
N ASP A 18 -11.01 9.23 -12.06
CA ASP A 18 -10.60 10.17 -11.01
C ASP A 18 -9.90 9.49 -9.82
N ALA A 19 -9.05 8.50 -10.12
CA ALA A 19 -8.37 7.70 -9.12
C ALA A 19 -7.17 8.43 -8.51
N TYR A 20 -6.79 7.98 -7.31
CA TYR A 20 -5.58 8.40 -6.64
C TYR A 20 -4.85 7.19 -6.09
N ASP A 21 -3.53 7.19 -6.23
CA ASP A 21 -2.65 6.25 -5.55
C ASP A 21 -2.36 6.79 -4.15
N TYR A 22 -2.66 5.96 -3.14
CA TYR A 22 -2.39 6.27 -1.74
C TYR A 22 -1.29 5.38 -1.21
N ALA A 23 -0.22 5.99 -0.70
CA ALA A 23 0.89 5.31 -0.06
C ALA A 23 0.95 5.68 1.43
N PHE A 24 1.04 4.69 2.31
CA PHE A 24 0.99 4.88 3.76
C PHE A 24 2.33 4.56 4.42
N ALA A 25 2.76 5.40 5.35
CA ALA A 25 3.95 5.21 6.15
C ALA A 25 3.63 5.48 7.63
N GLY A 26 2.99 4.52 8.30
CA GLY A 26 2.50 4.73 9.67
C GLY A 26 1.30 5.69 9.67
N THR A 27 1.45 6.88 10.24
CA THR A 27 0.38 7.91 10.25
C THR A 27 0.44 8.87 9.06
N SER A 28 1.53 8.85 8.29
CA SER A 28 1.70 9.71 7.12
C SER A 28 1.09 9.05 5.90
N VAL A 29 0.42 9.85 5.08
CA VAL A 29 -0.18 9.42 3.81
C VAL A 29 0.30 10.33 2.68
N PHE A 30 0.77 9.73 1.60
CA PHE A 30 1.05 10.40 0.34
C PHE A 30 -0.04 10.03 -0.66
N LYS A 31 -0.50 11.02 -1.43
CA LYS A 31 -1.57 10.89 -2.41
C LYS A 31 -1.11 11.43 -3.76
N GLU A 32 -1.16 10.59 -4.79
CA GLU A 32 -0.79 10.95 -6.17
C GLU A 32 -2.00 10.81 -7.10
N PRO A 33 -2.42 11.86 -7.84
CA PRO A 33 -3.53 11.76 -8.77
C PRO A 33 -3.18 10.89 -9.98
N CYS A 34 -4.06 9.96 -10.31
CA CYS A 34 -4.04 9.23 -11.55
C CYS A 34 -4.90 10.00 -12.58
N ASN A 35 -4.26 10.77 -13.45
CA ASN A 35 -4.97 11.64 -14.42
C ASN A 35 -5.57 10.88 -15.62
N GLU A 36 -5.59 9.55 -15.57
CA GLU A 36 -5.99 8.66 -16.65
C GLU A 36 -7.05 7.67 -16.14
N VAL A 37 -7.83 7.11 -17.06
CA VAL A 37 -8.73 6.00 -16.75
C VAL A 37 -7.91 4.73 -16.60
N ILE A 38 -8.00 4.09 -15.43
CA ILE A 38 -7.24 2.87 -15.12
C ILE A 38 -8.14 1.65 -15.25
N ILE A 39 -7.63 0.62 -15.92
CA ILE A 39 -8.27 -0.70 -15.96
C ILE A 39 -7.42 -1.68 -15.14
N VAL A 40 -7.97 -2.15 -14.02
CA VAL A 40 -7.34 -3.15 -13.16
C VAL A 40 -7.87 -4.53 -13.53
N ARG A 41 -6.96 -5.41 -13.95
CA ARG A 41 -7.27 -6.83 -14.19
C ARG A 41 -7.51 -7.55 -12.88
N SER A 42 -8.55 -8.37 -12.82
CA SER A 42 -9.00 -9.04 -11.59
C SER A 42 -7.95 -9.93 -10.94
N ASP A 43 -7.05 -10.53 -11.72
CA ASP A 43 -5.93 -11.34 -11.22
C ASP A 43 -4.99 -10.57 -10.27
N ASN A 44 -4.98 -9.23 -10.36
CA ASN A 44 -4.14 -8.35 -9.53
C ASN A 44 -4.91 -7.71 -8.37
N ILE A 45 -6.20 -8.01 -8.22
CA ILE A 45 -7.05 -7.44 -7.18
C ILE A 45 -7.02 -8.36 -5.96
N VAL A 46 -6.50 -7.84 -4.84
CA VAL A 46 -6.51 -8.56 -3.55
C VAL A 46 -7.79 -8.29 -2.78
N LEU A 47 -8.19 -7.02 -2.68
CA LEU A 47 -9.36 -6.60 -1.91
C LEU A 47 -9.97 -5.33 -2.52
N VAL A 48 -11.31 -5.25 -2.43
CA VAL A 48 -12.09 -4.07 -2.79
C VAL A 48 -13.07 -3.81 -1.66
N GLY A 49 -13.13 -2.58 -1.19
CA GLY A 49 -14.01 -2.16 -0.11
C GLY A 49 -14.68 -0.84 -0.43
N GLN A 50 -15.95 -0.71 -0.05
CA GLN A 50 -16.62 0.57 -0.10
C GLN A 50 -16.11 1.46 1.04
N VAL A 51 -15.62 2.65 0.69
CA VAL A 51 -15.13 3.62 1.66
C VAL A 51 -16.26 4.54 2.11
N ASP A 52 -16.30 4.80 3.42
CA ASP A 52 -17.19 5.79 4.05
C ASP A 52 -16.46 7.14 4.12
N GLN A 53 -16.85 8.07 3.25
CA GLN A 53 -16.17 9.36 3.08
C GLN A 53 -16.20 10.23 4.34
N ASP A 54 -17.27 10.16 5.13
CA ASP A 54 -17.40 10.95 6.36
C ASP A 54 -16.40 10.47 7.42
N LYS A 55 -16.21 9.16 7.52
CA LYS A 55 -15.22 8.58 8.43
C LYS A 55 -13.80 8.80 7.94
N GLU A 56 -13.56 8.70 6.63
CA GLU A 56 -12.25 8.96 6.04
C GLU A 56 -11.82 10.41 6.27
N ALA A 57 -12.73 11.38 6.11
CA ALA A 57 -12.46 12.80 6.39
C ALA A 57 -12.10 13.07 7.86
N SER A 58 -12.59 12.24 8.79
CA SER A 58 -12.26 12.33 10.22
C SER A 58 -10.96 11.61 10.61
N SER A 59 -10.26 11.04 9.62
CA SER A 59 -9.04 10.27 9.86
C SER A 59 -7.94 11.12 10.50
N LYS A 60 -7.14 10.49 11.37
CA LYS A 60 -5.94 11.09 11.98
C LYS A 60 -4.70 11.00 11.08
N LEU A 61 -4.86 10.49 9.86
CA LEU A 61 -3.78 10.40 8.89
C LEU A 61 -3.34 11.80 8.46
N LYS A 62 -2.02 12.00 8.35
CA LYS A 62 -1.42 13.26 7.97
C LYS A 62 -0.99 13.19 6.52
N GLU A 63 -1.61 14.00 5.66
CA GLU A 63 -1.16 14.14 4.27
C GLU A 63 0.21 14.83 4.22
N VAL A 64 1.15 14.23 3.48
CA VAL A 64 2.51 14.73 3.30
C VAL A 64 2.90 14.71 1.83
N ASP A 65 3.89 15.52 1.47
CA ASP A 65 4.47 15.48 0.12
C ASP A 65 5.31 14.22 -0.10
N ARG A 66 5.62 13.94 -1.38
CA ARG A 66 6.39 12.76 -1.79
C ARG A 66 7.76 12.68 -1.15
N ALA A 67 8.49 13.79 -1.06
CA ALA A 67 9.85 13.80 -0.52
C ALA A 67 9.84 13.49 0.97
N THR A 68 8.86 14.03 1.70
CA THR A 68 8.63 13.70 3.12
C THR A 68 8.28 12.23 3.29
N TYR A 69 7.39 11.68 2.47
CA TYR A 69 7.02 10.26 2.51
C TYR A 69 8.21 9.32 2.25
N GLU A 70 8.98 9.56 1.18
CA GLU A 70 10.14 8.75 0.81
C GLU A 70 11.20 8.76 1.91
N LYS A 71 11.42 9.92 2.55
CA LYS A 71 12.31 10.03 3.70
C LYS A 71 11.85 9.16 4.89
N GLU A 72 10.57 9.21 5.25
CA GLU A 72 10.04 8.42 6.37
C GLU A 72 10.11 6.91 6.13
N ILE A 73 9.89 6.45 4.88
CA ILE A 73 10.05 5.04 4.51
C ILE A 73 11.52 4.63 4.60
N ASN A 74 12.43 5.42 4.05
CA ASN A 74 13.86 5.10 4.09
C ASN A 74 14.39 5.04 5.53
N GLU A 75 14.00 5.97 6.40
CA GLU A 75 14.37 5.93 7.82
C GLU A 75 13.83 4.69 8.55
N LYS A 76 12.65 4.17 8.15
CA LYS A 76 12.11 2.92 8.70
C LYS A 76 12.87 1.70 8.20
N LEU A 77 13.14 1.64 6.90
CA LEU A 77 13.92 0.55 6.30
C LEU A 77 15.35 0.50 6.88
N GLU A 78 15.98 1.65 7.11
CA GLU A 78 17.30 1.73 7.75
C GLU A 78 17.26 1.24 9.21
N LYS A 79 16.21 1.56 9.98
CA LYS A 79 16.03 1.05 11.35
C LYS A 79 15.71 -0.45 11.41
N GLU A 80 15.04 -0.98 10.40
CA GLU A 80 14.80 -2.42 10.26
C GLU A 80 16.03 -3.17 9.72
N SER A 81 17.01 -2.47 9.15
CA SER A 81 18.27 -3.04 8.65
C SER A 81 19.28 -3.41 9.75
N ASP A 82 18.98 -3.12 11.02
CA ASP A 82 19.59 -3.77 12.19
C ASP A 82 19.20 -5.25 12.31
N PHE A 83 18.45 -5.80 11.35
CA PHE A 83 18.36 -7.23 11.14
C PHE A 83 19.75 -7.78 10.84
N VAL A 84 20.47 -8.18 11.89
CA VAL A 84 21.62 -9.06 11.77
C VAL A 84 21.07 -10.35 11.15
N PRO A 85 21.39 -10.68 9.88
CA PRO A 85 21.06 -12.00 9.39
C PRO A 85 21.66 -12.99 10.38
N LEU A 86 20.89 -13.99 10.81
CA LEU A 86 21.42 -15.13 11.55
C LEU A 86 22.42 -15.85 10.63
N THR A 87 23.64 -15.32 10.52
CA THR A 87 24.77 -15.95 9.85
C THR A 87 25.54 -16.82 10.82
N ASP A 88 24.91 -17.25 11.91
CA ASP A 88 25.48 -18.27 12.77
C ASP A 88 25.20 -19.63 12.08
N PRO A 89 26.20 -20.26 11.43
CA PRO A 89 26.00 -21.50 10.69
C PRO A 89 25.67 -22.68 11.62
N GLU A 90 25.73 -22.48 12.94
CA GLU A 90 25.51 -23.49 13.96
C GLU A 90 24.04 -23.62 14.41
N ILE A 91 23.12 -22.75 13.98
CA ILE A 91 21.74 -22.74 14.49
C ILE A 91 20.78 -23.63 13.67
N TRP A 92 21.19 -24.12 12.49
CA TRP A 92 20.34 -24.97 11.65
C TRP A 92 21.09 -26.14 11.01
N ASP A 93 21.32 -27.21 11.77
CA ASP A 93 21.74 -28.50 11.19
C ASP A 93 20.50 -29.29 10.74
N PHE A 94 20.16 -29.18 9.46
CA PHE A 94 19.11 -30.00 8.82
C PHE A 94 19.58 -31.45 8.55
N ASN A 95 20.80 -31.84 8.97
CA ASN A 95 21.29 -33.21 8.84
C ASN A 95 21.04 -34.08 10.08
N GLU A 96 20.39 -33.58 11.13
CA GLU A 96 19.92 -34.48 12.18
C GLU A 96 18.65 -35.22 11.70
N PRO A 97 18.68 -36.55 11.54
CA PRO A 97 17.46 -37.32 11.31
C PRO A 97 16.59 -37.27 12.57
N ALA A 98 15.28 -37.09 12.36
CA ALA A 98 14.25 -37.09 13.39
C ALA A 98 14.20 -38.38 14.23
#